data_AF-A0A6B2MN05-F1
#
_entry.id   AF-A0A6B2MN05-F1
#
_cell.length_a   1.000
_cell.length_b   1.000
_cell.length_c   1.000
_cell.angle_alpha   90.00
_cell.angle_beta   90.00
_cell.angle_gamma   90.00
#
_symmetry.space_group_name_H-M   'P 1'
#
loop_
_entity.id
_entity.type
_entity.pdbx_description
1 polymer ?
#
loop_
_entity_poly.entity_id
_entity_poly.type
_entity_poly.pdbx_seq_one_letter_code
_entity_poly.pdbx_strand_id
1 'polypeptide(L)' 'RWLDEQIRFDGEWEKKVVERILHNLSILFERTFATAQELNRYRKEVTGRLQAESGPSSAAQPA' A
#
# COMPACT_ATOMS: atom_id res chain seq x y z
N ARG A 1 6.29 19.59 24.27
CA ARG A 1 5.15 19.85 23.36
C ARG A 1 5.70 20.40 22.03
N TRP A 2 6.65 19.68 21.41
CA TRP A 2 7.51 20.21 20.34
C TRP A 2 6.92 20.04 18.93
N LEU A 3 6.11 18.98 18.72
CA LEU A 3 5.42 18.80 17.44
C LEU A 3 4.37 19.90 17.20
N ASP A 4 3.53 20.21 18.18
CA ASP A 4 2.39 21.13 18.00
C ASP A 4 2.79 22.58 17.66
N GLU A 5 3.93 23.06 18.18
CA GLU A 5 4.33 24.47 18.07
C GLU A 5 5.26 24.76 16.88
N GLN A 6 5.99 23.77 16.36
CA GLN A 6 7.02 23.96 15.32
C GLN A 6 6.61 23.40 13.96
N ILE A 7 5.83 22.31 13.94
CA ILE A 7 5.29 21.74 12.71
C ILE A 7 3.81 21.51 13.00
N ARG A 8 2.99 22.53 12.76
CA ARG A 8 1.54 22.34 12.72
C ARG A 8 1.24 21.28 11.66
N PHE A 9 1.11 20.03 12.10
CA PHE A 9 0.75 18.91 11.25
C PHE A 9 -0.75 19.00 10.98
N ASP A 10 -1.09 20.00 10.18
CA ASP A 10 -2.44 20.28 9.74
C ASP A 10 -2.80 19.38 8.55
N GLY A 11 -4.07 19.46 8.13
CA GLY A 11 -4.56 18.68 7.00
C GLY A 11 -3.91 19.02 5.66
N GLU A 12 -3.18 20.14 5.54
CA GLU A 12 -2.41 20.45 4.33
C GLU A 12 -1.08 19.66 4.33
N TRP A 13 -0.40 19.62 5.47
CA TRP A 13 0.80 18.79 5.64
C TRP A 13 0.50 17.31 5.45
N GLU A 14 -0.62 16.82 6.00
CA GLU A 14 -1.05 15.43 5.79
C GLU A 14 -1.22 15.11 4.29
N LYS A 15 -1.87 15.98 3.53
CA LYS A 15 -2.03 15.81 2.07
C LYS A 15 -0.68 15.74 1.36
N LYS A 16 0.25 16.66 1.67
CA LYS A 16 1.60 16.66 1.07
C LYS A 16 2.38 15.38 1.38
N VAL A 17 2.25 14.88 2.61
CA VAL A 17 2.88 13.62 3.03
C VAL A 17 2.28 12.44 2.27
N VAL A 18 0.95 12.36 2.19
CA VAL A 18 0.25 11.31 1.45
C VAL A 18 0.62 11.33 -0.03
N GLU A 19 0.61 12.50 -0.68
CA GLU A 19 1.02 12.66 -2.08
C GLU A 19 2.46 12.19 -2.32
N ARG A 20 3.40 12.56 -1.43
CA ARG A 20 4.80 12.14 -1.55
C ARG A 20 4.96 10.63 -1.38
N ILE A 21 4.25 10.03 -0.42
CA ILE A 21 4.26 8.58 -0.20
C ILE A 21 3.73 7.87 -1.45
N LEU A 22 2.56 8.27 -1.95
CA LEU A 22 1.96 7.65 -3.13
C LEU A 22 2.85 7.78 -4.37
N HIS A 23 3.45 8.95 -4.59
CA HIS A 23 4.39 9.16 -5.69
C HIS A 23 5.62 8.25 -5.60
N ASN A 24 6.25 8.15 -4.42
CA ASN A 24 7.42 7.27 -4.23
C ASN A 24 7.06 5.80 -4.47
N LEU A 25 5.89 5.36 -3.98
CA LEU A 25 5.40 4.01 -4.24
C LEU A 25 5.11 3.80 -5.73
N SER A 26 4.62 4.82 -6.43
CA SER A 26 4.40 4.73 -7.87
C SER A 26 5.67 4.53 -8.67
N ILE A 27 6.76 5.17 -8.27
CA ILE A 27 8.08 4.95 -8.85
C ILE A 27 8.55 3.52 -8.54
N LEU A 28 8.46 3.09 -7.28
CA LEU A 28 8.95 1.78 -6.83
C LEU A 28 8.24 0.62 -7.54
N PHE A 29 6.93 0.73 -7.75
CA PHE A 29 6.10 -0.31 -8.36
C PHE A 29 5.81 -0.08 -9.84
N GLU A 30 6.43 0.94 -10.45
CA GLU A 30 6.23 1.33 -11.86
C GLU A 30 4.74 1.46 -12.23
N ARG A 31 3.91 1.91 -11.27
CA ARG A 31 2.45 1.98 -11.39
C ARG A 31 1.89 3.20 -10.68
N THR A 32 1.04 3.96 -11.37
CA THR A 32 0.46 5.19 -10.80
C THR A 32 -0.53 4.89 -9.67
N PHE A 33 -0.36 5.57 -8.53
CA PHE A 33 -1.26 5.61 -7.38
C PHE A 33 -1.64 7.07 -7.12
N ALA A 34 -2.88 7.44 -7.42
CA ALA A 34 -3.41 8.77 -7.16
C ALA A 34 -4.07 8.87 -5.77
N THR A 35 -4.49 7.73 -5.20
CA THR A 35 -5.14 7.70 -3.88
C THR A 35 -4.71 6.51 -3.03
N ALA A 36 -4.88 6.63 -1.71
CA ALA A 36 -4.67 5.51 -0.77
C ALA A 36 -5.62 4.33 -1.04
N GLN A 37 -6.80 4.58 -1.63
CA GLN A 37 -7.74 3.54 -2.02
C GLN A 37 -7.17 2.66 -3.14
N GLU A 38 -6.52 3.27 -4.13
CA GLU A 38 -5.85 2.54 -5.20
C GLU A 38 -4.67 1.72 -4.70
N LEU A 39 -3.91 2.24 -3.73
CA LEU A 39 -2.86 1.49 -3.05
C LEU A 39 -3.42 0.27 -2.32
N ASN A 40 -4.55 0.41 -1.61
CA ASN A 40 -5.21 -0.71 -0.94
C ASN A 40 -5.76 -1.74 -1.95
N ARG A 41 -6.28 -1.29 -3.10
CA ARG A 41 -6.69 -2.18 -4.20
C ARG A 41 -5.49 -2.95 -4.74
N TYR A 42 -4.37 -2.29 -4.97
CA TYR A 42 -3.13 -2.92 -5.42
C TYR A 42 -2.59 -3.93 -4.41
N ARG A 43 -2.59 -3.59 -3.10
CA ARG A 43 -2.23 -4.53 -2.04
C ARG A 43 -3.07 -5.81 -2.12
N LYS A 44 -4.39 -5.69 -2.27
CA LYS A 44 -5.29 -6.85 -2.41
C LYS A 44 -5.02 -7.65 -3.68
N GLU A 45 -4.77 -6.97 -4.80
CA GLU A 45 -4.42 -7.60 -6.07
C GLU A 45 -3.15 -8.44 -5.95
N VAL A 46 -2.08 -7.89 -5.36
CA VAL A 46 -0.79 -8.57 -5.17
C VAL A 46 -0.91 -9.72 -4.16
N THR A 47 -1.54 -9.49 -3.01
CA THR A 47 -1.75 -10.57 -2.03
C THR A 47 -2.63 -11.68 -2.59
N GLY A 48 -3.67 -11.34 -3.38
CA GLY A 48 -4.52 -12.32 -4.04
C GLY A 48 -3.75 -13.18 -5.05
N ARG A 49 -2.87 -12.56 -5.84
CA ARG A 49 -1.97 -13.30 -6.75
C ARG A 49 -1.01 -14.20 -5.99
N LEU A 50 -0.35 -13.66 -4.96
CA LEU A 50 0.57 -14.42 -4.13
C LEU A 50 -0.12 -15.62 -3.46
N GLN A 51 -1.37 -15.46 -2.99
CA GLN A 51 -2.17 -16.55 -2.43
C GLN A 51 -2.58 -17.58 -3.48
N ALA A 52 -2.90 -17.14 -4.70
CA ALA A 52 -3.21 -18.04 -5.82
C ALA A 52 -1.97 -18.84 -6.28
N GLU A 53 -0.80 -18.22 -6.27
CA GLU A 53 0.50 -18.86 -6.53
C GLU A 53 0.92 -19.79 -5.38
N SER A 54 0.49 -19.47 -4.15
CA SER A 54 0.60 -20.33 -2.97
C SER A 54 -0.50 -21.39 -2.89
N GLY A 55 -1.16 -21.70 -4.02
CA GLY A 55 -2.20 -22.73 -4.13
C GLY A 55 -1.80 -24.04 -3.46
N PRO A 56 -2.78 -24.81 -2.96
CA PRO A 56 -2.64 -25.68 -1.81
C PRO A 56 -1.49 -26.67 -2.02
N SER A 57 -0.43 -26.53 -1.22
CA SER A 57 0.59 -27.57 -1.10
C SER A 57 -0.07 -28.82 -0.54
N SER A 58 -0.43 -29.71 -1.47
CA SER A 58 -0.62 -31.15 -1.33
C SER A 58 -1.40 -31.63 -0.09
N ALA A 59 -2.68 -31.92 -0.28
CA ALA A 59 -3.35 -33.01 0.42
C ALA A 59 -4.44 -33.61 -0.48
N ALA A 60 -4.02 -34.16 -1.62
CA ALA A 60 -4.83 -35.10 -2.40
C ALA A 60 -4.13 -36.48 -2.44
N GLN A 61 -4.50 -37.32 -1.46
CA GLN A 61 -4.69 -38.80 -1.49
C GLN A 61 -3.45 -39.70 -1.74
N PRO A 62 -3.48 -41.04 -1.49
CA PRO A 62 -4.58 -41.95 -1.09
C PRO A 62 -4.26 -42.96 0.05
N ALA A 63 -5.30 -43.55 0.66
CA ALA A 63 -5.39 -44.96 1.10
C ALA A 63 -6.83 -45.30 1.49
#